data_AF-A0A3N9NCZ9-F1
#
_entry.id   AF-A0A3N9NCZ9-F1
#
_cell.length_a   1.000
_cell.length_b   1.000
_cell.length_c   1.000
_cell.angle_alpha   90.00
_cell.angle_beta   90.00
_cell.angle_gamma   90.00
#
_symmetry.space_group_name_H-M   'P 1'
#
loop_
_entity.id
_entity.type
_entity.pdbx_description
1 polymer ?
#
loop_
_entity_poly.entity_id
_entity_poly.type
_entity_poly.pdbx_seq_one_letter_code
_entity_poly.pdbx_strand_id
1 'polypeptide(L)'
;MTADKTDNKPEKIPPDEIRLNREMFWVFNGGEEDRFGIFADAETKKIKTMQQRFDAGTAYNYHRLEPEIEAAEWKTFFSELTDRLFRRFDYIAIKSSGEILGVKNNSVYCIKKDPNAWDAMKKMG
;
A
#
# COMPACT_ATOMS: atom_id res chain seq x y z
N MET A 1 30.71 17.86 8.63
CA MET A 1 29.95 16.67 8.18
C MET A 1 28.51 17.12 7.96
N THR A 2 28.09 17.29 6.71
CA THR A 2 26.71 17.59 6.33
C THR A 2 25.98 16.27 6.14
N ALA A 3 25.00 15.99 6.98
CA ALA A 3 24.05 14.91 6.77
C ALA A 3 22.66 15.52 6.58
N ASP A 4 22.08 15.16 5.44
CA ASP A 4 20.80 15.57 4.86
C ASP A 4 19.71 15.97 5.84
N LYS A 5 19.32 17.24 5.74
CA LYS A 5 17.94 17.64 6.05
C LYS A 5 17.13 17.21 4.83
N THR A 6 16.42 16.09 4.90
CA THR A 6 15.27 15.85 4.02
C THR A 6 14.28 16.99 4.23
N ASP A 7 14.43 18.02 3.40
CA ASP A 7 13.52 19.16 3.27
C ASP A 7 12.18 18.58 2.76
N ASN A 8 11.30 18.18 3.69
CA ASN A 8 9.89 17.98 3.40
C ASN A 8 9.25 19.36 3.22
N LYS A 9 9.62 20.07 2.16
CA LYS A 9 8.90 21.24 1.68
C LYS A 9 7.71 20.75 0.85
N PRO A 10 6.53 21.38 0.96
CA PRO A 10 5.43 21.11 0.06
C PRO A 10 5.87 21.50 -1.37
N GLU A 11 6.25 20.50 -2.16
CA GLU A 11 6.45 20.68 -3.60
C GLU A 11 5.11 21.03 -4.25
N LYS A 12 5.13 21.95 -5.22
CA LYS A 12 3.98 22.20 -6.09
C LYS A 12 3.60 20.89 -6.79
N ILE A 13 2.29 20.64 -6.91
CA ILE A 13 1.74 19.51 -7.63
C ILE A 13 2.38 19.45 -9.03
N PRO A 14 3.09 18.36 -9.39
CA PRO A 14 3.76 18.22 -10.68
C PRO A 14 2.74 18.26 -11.82
N PRO A 15 3.09 18.79 -13.00
CA PRO A 15 2.18 18.82 -14.16
C PRO A 15 1.86 17.41 -14.71
N ASP A 16 2.77 16.44 -14.51
CA ASP A 16 2.63 15.07 -15.00
C ASP A 16 2.39 14.08 -13.83
N GLU A 17 1.15 14.05 -13.35
CA GLU A 17 0.70 13.07 -12.35
C GLU A 17 -0.57 12.33 -12.80
N ILE A 18 -0.63 11.02 -12.52
CA ILE A 18 -1.89 10.27 -12.59
C ILE A 18 -2.46 10.22 -11.18
N ARG A 19 -3.67 10.76 -11.03
CA ARG A 19 -4.41 10.75 -9.76
C ARG A 19 -5.22 9.48 -9.64
N LEU A 20 -5.08 8.83 -8.50
CA LEU A 20 -5.82 7.63 -8.14
C LEU A 20 -6.81 7.95 -7.03
N ASN A 21 -8.06 7.60 -7.28
CA ASN A 21 -9.05 7.45 -6.21
C ASN A 21 -8.83 6.09 -5.51
N ARG A 22 -9.63 5.84 -4.48
CA ARG A 22 -9.54 4.61 -3.66
C ARG A 22 -9.59 3.32 -4.47
N GLU A 23 -10.58 3.22 -5.36
CA GLU A 23 -10.81 1.99 -6.14
C GLU A 23 -9.70 1.77 -7.17
N MET A 24 -9.30 2.82 -7.87
CA MET A 24 -8.18 2.76 -8.81
C MET A 24 -6.88 2.36 -8.12
N PHE A 25 -6.61 2.93 -6.94
CA PHE A 25 -5.43 2.58 -6.15
C PHE A 25 -5.46 1.11 -5.70
N TRP A 26 -6.62 0.62 -5.25
CA TRP A 26 -6.77 -0.78 -4.85
C TRP A 26 -6.37 -1.74 -5.97
N VAL A 27 -6.90 -1.54 -7.18
CA VAL A 27 -6.55 -2.38 -8.33
C VAL A 27 -5.10 -2.18 -8.74
N PHE A 28 -4.61 -0.93 -8.75
CA PHE A 28 -3.24 -0.59 -9.12
C PHE A 28 -2.22 -1.29 -8.22
N ASN A 29 -2.44 -1.26 -6.89
CA ASN A 29 -1.57 -1.88 -5.90
C ASN A 29 -1.70 -3.41 -5.84
N GLY A 30 -2.42 -4.04 -6.78
CA GLY A 30 -2.58 -5.49 -6.82
C GLY A 30 -3.59 -6.04 -5.81
N GLY A 31 -4.46 -5.19 -5.25
CA GLY A 31 -5.47 -5.58 -4.27
C GLY A 31 -4.85 -6.22 -3.03
N GLU A 32 -5.09 -7.52 -2.88
CA GLU A 32 -4.58 -8.35 -1.77
C GLU A 32 -3.08 -8.65 -1.86
N GLU A 33 -2.43 -8.38 -3.00
CA GLU A 33 -1.02 -8.74 -3.22
C GLU A 33 -0.01 -7.65 -2.77
N ASP A 34 -0.45 -6.43 -2.45
CA ASP A 34 0.41 -5.24 -2.18
C ASP A 34 1.64 -5.16 -3.10
N ARG A 35 1.39 -5.10 -4.42
CA ARG A 35 2.37 -5.19 -5.49
C ARG A 35 3.59 -4.29 -5.29
N PHE A 36 3.39 -3.08 -4.76
CA PHE A 36 4.44 -2.09 -4.62
C PHE A 36 5.04 -2.03 -3.21
N GLY A 37 4.59 -2.89 -2.29
CA GLY A 37 5.04 -2.92 -0.90
C GLY A 37 4.86 -1.55 -0.24
N ILE A 38 3.65 -0.99 -0.38
CA ILE A 38 3.27 0.32 0.16
C ILE A 38 2.88 0.19 1.64
N PHE A 39 2.33 -0.95 2.04
CA PHE A 39 1.96 -1.20 3.43
C PHE A 39 3.21 -1.60 4.24
N ALA A 40 3.32 -1.11 5.48
CA ALA A 40 4.58 -1.15 6.24
C ALA A 40 4.85 -2.53 6.88
N ASP A 41 6.13 -2.88 7.10
CA ASP A 41 6.59 -4.14 7.71
C ASP A 41 5.97 -4.50 9.07
N ALA A 42 5.41 -3.54 9.80
CA ALA A 42 4.70 -3.78 11.06
C ALA A 42 3.45 -4.65 10.85
N GLU A 43 2.83 -4.58 9.66
CA GLU A 43 1.71 -5.40 9.25
C GLU A 43 2.21 -6.79 8.81
N THR A 44 3.35 -6.88 8.12
CA THR A 44 4.11 -8.12 7.89
C THR A 44 4.52 -8.84 9.19
N LYS A 45 4.81 -8.08 10.26
CA LYS A 45 5.10 -8.62 11.59
C LYS A 45 3.84 -9.14 12.28
N LYS A 46 2.67 -8.54 12.03
CA LYS A 46 1.36 -9.03 12.50
C LYS A 46 0.99 -10.34 11.79
N ILE A 47 1.28 -10.44 10.49
CA ILE A 47 1.21 -11.67 9.69
C ILE A 47 2.10 -12.76 10.32
N LYS A 48 3.39 -12.46 10.54
CA LYS A 48 4.35 -13.39 11.15
C LYS A 48 3.95 -13.83 12.58
N THR A 49 3.36 -12.92 13.36
CA THR A 49 2.91 -13.20 14.73
C THR A 49 1.62 -14.02 14.75
N MET A 50 0.71 -13.84 13.79
CA MET A 50 -0.47 -14.70 13.63
C MET A 50 -0.05 -16.10 13.15
N GLN A 51 0.89 -16.20 12.20
CA GLN A 51 1.46 -17.47 11.74
C GLN A 51 2.16 -18.25 12.87
N GLN A 52 2.93 -17.55 13.73
CA GLN A 52 3.56 -18.18 14.90
C GLN A 52 2.58 -18.59 16.00
N ARG A 53 1.48 -17.84 16.20
CA ARG A 53 0.39 -18.26 17.09
C ARG A 53 -0.35 -19.49 16.54
N PHE A 54 -0.41 -19.62 15.22
CA PHE A 54 -0.92 -20.81 14.55
C PHE A 54 -0.01 -22.02 14.75
N ASP A 55 1.29 -21.93 14.45
CA ASP A 55 2.24 -23.05 14.65
C ASP A 55 2.26 -23.59 16.08
N ALA A 56 2.09 -22.71 17.09
CA ALA A 56 2.06 -23.08 18.50
C ALA A 56 0.73 -23.69 18.98
N GLY A 57 -0.35 -23.57 18.20
CA GLY A 57 -1.70 -24.02 18.57
C GLY A 57 -2.32 -25.12 17.70
N THR A 58 -1.68 -25.50 16.57
CA THR A 58 -2.36 -26.27 15.51
C THR A 58 -1.65 -27.51 14.99
N ALA A 59 -1.25 -28.40 15.90
CA ALA A 59 -1.10 -29.81 15.54
C ALA A 59 -2.44 -30.58 15.47
N TYR A 60 -3.58 -29.96 15.86
CA TYR A 60 -4.81 -30.73 16.14
C TYR A 60 -6.10 -30.38 15.38
N ASN A 61 -6.19 -29.29 14.58
CA ASN A 61 -7.48 -28.92 13.94
C ASN A 61 -7.43 -28.28 12.53
N TYR A 62 -6.29 -28.25 11.83
CA TYR A 62 -6.17 -27.49 10.57
C TYR A 62 -6.82 -28.11 9.32
N HIS A 63 -7.49 -29.26 9.43
CA HIS A 63 -8.33 -29.75 8.32
C HIS A 63 -9.68 -29.03 8.20
N ARG A 64 -9.93 -27.96 8.98
CA ARG A 64 -11.24 -27.28 9.05
C ARG A 64 -11.24 -25.76 8.80
N LEU A 65 -10.08 -25.12 8.57
CA LEU A 65 -10.08 -23.72 8.13
C LEU A 65 -10.22 -23.71 6.60
N GLU A 66 -11.40 -23.32 6.15
CA GLU A 66 -11.75 -23.25 4.73
C GLU A 66 -10.91 -22.16 4.05
N PRO A 67 -10.19 -22.45 2.95
CA PRO A 67 -9.37 -21.48 2.21
C PRO A 67 -10.13 -20.20 1.81
N GLU A 68 -11.45 -20.31 1.67
CA GLU A 68 -12.35 -19.20 1.35
C GLU A 68 -12.48 -18.19 2.50
N ILE A 69 -12.46 -18.67 3.75
CA ILE A 69 -12.49 -17.81 4.95
C ILE A 69 -11.17 -17.06 5.05
N GLU A 70 -10.05 -17.74 4.82
CA GLU A 70 -8.72 -17.13 4.81
C GLU A 70 -8.63 -16.02 3.75
N ALA A 71 -9.03 -16.31 2.50
CA ALA A 71 -9.06 -15.31 1.43
C ALA A 71 -9.96 -14.10 1.76
N ALA A 72 -11.13 -14.33 2.35
CA ALA A 72 -12.05 -13.26 2.74
C ALA A 72 -11.48 -12.38 3.88
N GLU A 73 -10.79 -12.97 4.85
CA GLU A 73 -10.11 -12.23 5.93
C GLU A 73 -8.96 -11.38 5.39
N TRP A 74 -8.15 -11.92 4.47
CA TRP A 74 -7.09 -11.18 3.79
C TRP A 74 -7.62 -10.00 3.00
N LYS A 75 -8.66 -10.23 2.19
CA LYS A 75 -9.35 -9.17 1.44
C LYS A 75 -9.81 -8.03 2.33
N THR A 76 -10.44 -8.37 3.46
CA THR A 76 -10.94 -7.40 4.43
C THR A 76 -9.78 -6.58 5.02
N PHE A 77 -8.71 -7.26 5.43
CA PHE A 77 -7.54 -6.63 6.01
C PHE A 77 -6.90 -5.61 5.06
N PHE A 78 -6.60 -6.01 3.82
CA PHE A 78 -5.97 -5.10 2.84
C PHE A 78 -6.91 -3.95 2.44
N SER A 79 -8.23 -4.19 2.37
CA SER A 79 -9.20 -3.11 2.16
C SER A 79 -9.16 -2.07 3.28
N GLU A 80 -9.03 -2.49 4.54
CA GLU A 80 -8.88 -1.57 5.67
C GLU A 80 -7.57 -0.77 5.61
N LEU A 81 -6.47 -1.37 5.14
CA LEU A 81 -5.20 -0.66 4.97
C LEU A 81 -5.32 0.44 3.92
N THR A 82 -6.01 0.13 2.83
CA THR A 82 -6.32 1.11 1.78
C THR A 82 -7.20 2.23 2.34
N ASP A 83 -8.21 1.91 3.15
CA ASP A 83 -9.03 2.92 3.84
C ASP A 83 -8.21 3.83 4.75
N ARG A 84 -7.27 3.27 5.52
CA ARG A 84 -6.38 4.07 6.37
C ARG A 84 -5.51 5.01 5.55
N LEU A 85 -5.03 4.56 4.39
CA LEU A 85 -4.22 5.38 3.49
C LEU A 85 -5.02 6.59 2.97
N PHE A 86 -6.26 6.38 2.53
CA PHE A 86 -7.15 7.43 2.03
C PHE A 86 -7.83 8.26 3.14
N ARG A 87 -7.73 7.86 4.41
CA ARG A 87 -7.99 8.76 5.55
C ARG A 87 -6.82 9.69 5.83
N ARG A 88 -5.60 9.24 5.50
CA ARG A 88 -4.38 10.02 5.71
C ARG A 88 -4.16 11.04 4.58
N PHE A 89 -4.44 10.65 3.34
CA PHE A 89 -4.23 11.45 2.14
C PHE A 89 -5.55 11.67 1.38
N ASP A 90 -5.74 12.84 0.81
CA ASP A 90 -6.93 13.19 0.03
C ASP A 90 -6.97 12.38 -1.28
N TYR A 91 -5.79 12.16 -1.88
CA TYR A 91 -5.60 11.28 -3.03
C TYR A 91 -4.17 10.75 -3.10
N ILE A 92 -3.99 9.71 -3.93
CA ILE A 92 -2.68 9.17 -4.29
C ILE A 92 -2.33 9.61 -5.72
N ALA A 93 -1.09 9.99 -5.95
CA ALA A 93 -0.57 10.37 -7.25
C ALA A 93 0.61 9.49 -7.63
N ILE A 94 0.75 9.20 -8.92
CA ILE A 94 1.94 8.56 -9.49
C ILE A 94 2.60 9.56 -10.43
N LYS A 95 3.90 9.81 -10.24
CA LYS A 95 4.73 10.59 -11.16
C LYS A 95 5.29 9.71 -12.27
N SER A 96 5.59 10.33 -13.41
CA SER A 96 6.35 9.70 -14.51
C SER A 96 7.73 9.17 -14.10
N SER A 97 8.29 9.69 -13.02
CA SER A 97 9.53 9.20 -12.39
C SER A 97 9.36 7.87 -11.65
N GLY A 98 8.14 7.34 -11.49
CA GLY A 98 7.85 6.16 -10.68
C GLY A 98 7.65 6.46 -9.18
N GLU A 99 7.56 7.72 -8.78
CA GLU A 99 7.24 8.07 -7.39
C GLU A 99 5.74 7.93 -7.14
N ILE A 100 5.38 7.19 -6.11
CA ILE A 100 4.01 7.06 -5.58
C ILE A 100 3.89 8.01 -4.39
N LEU A 101 2.99 8.98 -4.51
CA LEU A 101 2.87 10.12 -3.63
C LEU A 101 1.50 10.13 -2.94
N GLY A 102 1.47 10.45 -1.66
CA GLY A 102 0.26 10.79 -0.92
C GLY A 102 0.11 12.30 -0.86
N VAL A 103 -1.03 12.84 -1.25
CA VAL A 103 -1.29 14.28 -1.22
C VAL A 103 -2.32 14.59 -0.15
N LYS A 104 -2.04 15.55 0.73
CA LYS A 104 -2.96 16.04 1.77
C LYS A 104 -2.85 17.55 1.90
N ASN A 105 -3.95 18.30 1.74
CA ASN A 105 -3.97 19.76 1.94
C ASN A 105 -2.78 20.48 1.25
N ASN A 106 -2.55 20.17 -0.04
CA ASN A 106 -1.42 20.67 -0.85
C ASN A 106 0.00 20.29 -0.36
N SER A 107 0.12 19.41 0.63
CA SER A 107 1.38 18.78 1.02
C SER A 107 1.53 17.45 0.31
N VAL A 108 2.70 17.22 -0.27
CA VAL A 108 3.05 16.01 -1.02
C VAL A 108 4.01 15.17 -0.20
N TYR A 109 3.71 13.88 -0.04
CA TYR A 109 4.51 12.93 0.71
C TYR A 109 4.91 11.77 -0.19
N CYS A 110 6.21 11.50 -0.34
CA CYS A 110 6.66 10.30 -1.05
C CYS A 110 6.33 9.06 -0.19
N ILE A 111 5.46 8.20 -0.69
CA ILE A 111 5.08 6.93 -0.04
C ILE A 111 6.07 5.85 -0.44
N LYS A 112 6.32 5.72 -1.75
CA LYS A 112 7.17 4.69 -2.34
C LYS A 112 7.79 5.20 -3.63
N LYS A 113 8.97 4.69 -3.99
CA LYS A 113 9.54 4.86 -5.33
C LYS A 113 9.62 3.49 -6.00
N ASP A 114 8.94 3.36 -7.13
CA ASP A 114 9.00 2.18 -7.98
C ASP A 114 9.06 2.62 -9.45
N PRO A 115 10.15 2.34 -10.17
CA PRO A 115 10.32 2.80 -11.55
C PRO A 115 9.24 2.27 -12.51
N ASN A 116 8.56 1.18 -12.17
CA ASN A 116 7.52 0.58 -13.00
C ASN A 116 6.11 1.07 -12.67
N ALA A 117 5.92 1.86 -11.61
CA ALA A 117 4.60 2.32 -11.17
C ALA A 117 3.84 3.10 -12.26
N TRP A 118 4.53 3.99 -12.97
CA TRP A 118 3.92 4.79 -14.03
C TRP A 118 3.42 3.95 -15.21
N ASP A 119 4.27 3.04 -15.68
CA ASP A 119 3.93 2.16 -16.80
C ASP A 119 2.85 1.14 -16.42
N ALA A 120 2.86 0.65 -15.18
CA ALA A 120 1.80 -0.21 -14.66
C ALA A 120 0.45 0.51 -14.68
N MET A 121 0.40 1.78 -14.29
CA MET A 121 -0.83 2.57 -14.33
C MET A 121 -1.30 2.84 -15.76
N LYS A 122 -0.39 3.16 -16.69
CA LYS A 122 -0.73 3.36 -18.11
C LYS A 122 -1.32 2.13 -18.79
N LYS A 123 -0.98 0.92 -18.32
CA LYS A 123 -1.54 -0.33 -18.86
C LYS A 123 -2.96 -0.64 -18.34
N MET A 124 -3.42 0.05 -17.31
CA MET A 124 -4.76 -0.13 -16.72
C MET A 124 -5.85 0.72 -17.37
N GLY A 125 -5.48 1.74 -18.15
CA GLY A 125 -6.39 2.62 -18.90
C GLY A 125 -6.29 2.39 -20.40
#